data_AF-A0A0B8PF58-F1
#
_entry.id   AF-A0A0B8PF58-F1
#
_cell.length_a   1.000
_cell.length_b   1.000
_cell.length_c   1.000
_cell.angle_alpha   90.00
_cell.angle_beta   90.00
_cell.angle_gamma   90.00
#
_symmetry.space_group_name_H-M   'P 1'
#
loop_
_entity.id
_entity.type
_entity.pdbx_description
1 polymer ?
#
loop_
_entity_poly.entity_id
_entity_poly.type
_entity_poly.pdbx_seq_one_letter_code
_entity_poly.pdbx_strand_id
1 'polypeptide(L)' 'MTNIGHFRAAGKLLENFGGQLDTRLWVAPPTKMDRDQLTEEGYYGIFGRAGVRIETLGVHCVWVTKRALQIRQP' A
#
# COMPACT_ATOMS: atom_id res chain seq x y z
N MET A 1 -9.15 -10.78 -7.63
CA MET A 1 -9.64 -10.73 -6.23
C MET A 1 -8.42 -10.71 -5.32
N THR A 2 -8.25 -9.67 -4.50
CA THR A 2 -7.11 -9.53 -3.58
C THR A 2 -7.51 -10.03 -2.18
N ASN A 3 -6.88 -11.10 -1.71
CA ASN A 3 -6.98 -11.61 -0.34
C ASN A 3 -5.82 -11.07 0.55
N ILE A 4 -5.96 -11.14 1.88
CA ILE A 4 -4.91 -10.79 2.86
C ILE A 4 -3.55 -11.44 2.58
N GLY A 5 -3.55 -12.68 2.06
CA GLY A 5 -2.32 -13.40 1.71
C GLY A 5 -1.45 -12.66 0.68
N HIS A 6 -2.05 -11.92 -0.27
CA HIS A 6 -1.28 -11.13 -1.24
C HIS A 6 -0.53 -9.97 -0.57
N PHE A 7 -1.10 -9.37 0.47
CA PHE A 7 -0.46 -8.28 1.21
C PHE A 7 0.70 -8.79 2.05
N ARG A 8 0.57 -9.97 2.67
CA ARG A 8 1.67 -10.62 3.39
C ARG A 8 2.82 -11.00 2.45
N ALA A 9 2.51 -11.56 1.29
CA ALA A 9 3.52 -11.90 0.27
C ALA A 9 4.24 -10.65 -0.25
N ALA A 10 3.50 -9.58 -0.56
CA ALA A 10 4.07 -8.30 -0.96
C ALA A 10 4.95 -7.69 0.15
N GLY A 11 4.51 -7.77 1.41
CA GLY A 11 5.30 -7.35 2.57
C GLY A 11 6.66 -8.03 2.65
N LYS A 12 6.70 -9.36 2.52
CA LYS A 12 7.97 -10.12 2.52
C LYS A 12 8.89 -9.74 1.35
N LEU A 13 8.32 -9.49 0.18
CA LEU A 13 9.11 -9.03 -0.98
C LEU A 13 9.73 -7.66 -0.73
N LEU A 14 8.96 -6.73 -0.13
CA LEU A 14 9.45 -5.38 0.19
C LEU A 14 10.47 -5.39 1.33
N GLU A 15 10.32 -6.29 2.29
CA GLU A 15 11.32 -6.50 3.34
C GLU A 15 12.64 -6.99 2.76
N ASN A 16 12.60 -7.98 1.85
CA ASN A 16 13.79 -8.48 1.16
C ASN A 16 14.44 -7.44 0.25
N PHE A 17 13.66 -6.51 -0.31
CA PHE A 17 14.20 -5.42 -1.13
C PHE A 17 15.03 -4.43 -0.29
N GLY A 18 14.68 -4.23 0.99
CA GLY A 18 15.48 -3.46 1.94
C GLY A 18 15.61 -1.96 1.65
N GLY A 19 14.93 -1.45 0.63
CA GLY A 19 15.02 -0.06 0.16
C GLY A 19 13.68 0.58 -0.17
N GLN A 20 13.72 1.84 -0.57
CA GLN A 20 12.55 2.58 -1.03
C GLN A 20 12.32 2.28 -2.51
N LEU A 21 11.06 2.04 -2.90
CA LEU A 21 10.71 1.87 -4.30
C LEU A 21 10.84 3.20 -5.05
N ASP A 22 11.48 3.18 -6.23
CA ASP A 22 11.48 4.32 -7.18
C ASP A 22 10.09 4.59 -7.75
N THR A 23 9.19 3.60 -7.67
CA THR A 23 7.82 3.67 -8.15
C THR A 23 6.84 3.87 -7.00
N ARG A 24 5.74 4.57 -7.30
CA ARG A 24 4.72 4.88 -6.28
C ARG A 24 3.74 3.73 -6.15
N LEU A 25 3.92 2.91 -5.10
CA LEU A 25 3.01 1.82 -4.78
C LEU A 25 1.87 2.31 -3.87
N TRP A 26 0.64 1.92 -4.22
CA TRP A 26 -0.56 2.17 -3.43
C TRP A 26 -1.16 0.85 -2.98
N VAL A 27 -1.45 0.74 -1.69
CA VAL A 27 -1.99 -0.46 -1.06
C VAL A 27 -3.34 -0.11 -0.45
N ALA A 28 -4.40 -0.78 -0.91
CA ALA A 28 -5.75 -0.63 -0.40
C ALA A 28 -6.21 -1.98 0.17
N PRO A 29 -6.24 -2.17 1.50
CA PRO A 29 -6.79 -3.37 2.11
C PRO A 29 -8.30 -3.47 1.78
N PRO A 30 -8.83 -4.66 1.47
CA PRO A 30 -10.22 -4.80 1.03
C PRO A 30 -11.22 -4.73 2.20
N THR A 31 -10.80 -5.03 3.43
CA THR A 31 -11.66 -4.98 4.62
C THR A 31 -10.95 -4.34 5.82
N LYS A 32 -11.75 -3.85 6.78
CA LYS A 32 -11.24 -3.32 8.04
C LYS A 32 -10.51 -4.38 8.87
N MET A 33 -11.01 -5.62 8.84
CA MET A 33 -10.38 -6.73 9.55
C MET A 33 -8.97 -7.02 9.00
N ASP A 34 -8.79 -7.01 7.68
CA ASP A 34 -7.49 -7.24 7.07
C ASP A 34 -6.49 -6.13 7.39
N ARG A 35 -6.97 -4.87 7.44
CA ARG A 35 -6.15 -3.74 7.87
C ARG A 35 -5.64 -3.94 9.30
N ASP A 36 -6.55 -4.26 10.21
CA ASP A 36 -6.23 -4.36 11.63
C ASP A 36 -5.25 -5.54 11.85
N GLN A 37 -5.45 -6.68 11.20
CA GLN A 37 -4.50 -7.82 11.20
C GLN A 37 -3.13 -7.46 10.63
N LEU A 38 -3.07 -6.80 9.45
CA LEU A 38 -1.79 -6.38 8.86
C LEU A 38 -1.06 -5.33 9.70
N THR A 39 -1.80 -4.58 10.51
CA THR A 39 -1.23 -3.61 11.46
C THR A 39 -0.65 -4.33 12.67
N GLU A 40 -1.38 -5.28 13.25
CA GLU A 40 -0.89 -6.13 14.36
C GLU A 40 0.35 -6.96 13.96
N GLU A 41 0.37 -7.47 12.73
CA GLU A 41 1.50 -8.21 12.17
C GLU A 41 2.69 -7.31 11.78
N GLY A 42 2.55 -5.99 11.88
CA GLY A 42 3.64 -5.04 11.62
C GLY A 42 3.96 -4.76 10.15
N TYR A 43 3.16 -5.27 9.20
CA TYR A 43 3.36 -5.04 7.76
C TYR A 43 3.26 -3.56 7.38
N TYR A 44 2.49 -2.76 8.12
CA TYR A 44 2.42 -1.31 7.94
C TYR A 44 3.79 -0.63 8.10
N GLY A 45 4.65 -1.13 8.99
CA GLY A 45 6.01 -0.64 9.15
C GLY A 45 6.91 -1.00 7.96
N ILE A 46 6.72 -2.18 7.36
CA ILE A 46 7.43 -2.59 6.15
C ILE A 46 7.02 -1.73 4.96
N PHE A 47 5.71 -1.52 4.79
CA PHE A 47 5.15 -0.64 3.75
C PHE A 47 5.63 0.81 3.89
N GLY A 48 5.69 1.33 5.12
CA GLY A 48 6.23 2.66 5.41
C GLY A 48 7.69 2.81 5.02
N ARG A 49 8.54 1.82 5.35
CA ARG A 49 9.96 1.79 4.95
C ARG A 49 10.14 1.76 3.43
N ALA A 50 9.29 1.01 2.74
CA ALA A 50 9.33 0.91 1.27
C ALA A 50 8.73 2.13 0.54
N GLY A 51 8.18 3.13 1.26
CA GLY A 51 7.59 4.33 0.67
C GLY A 51 6.18 4.12 0.10
N VAL A 52 5.50 3.06 0.51
CA VAL A 52 4.17 2.68 0.04
C VAL A 52 3.10 3.57 0.66
N ARG A 53 2.14 4.01 -0.14
CA ARG A 53 0.98 4.77 0.34
C ARG A 53 -0.18 3.84 0.60
N ILE A 54 -0.74 3.94 1.80
CA ILE A 54 -1.88 3.10 2.20
C ILE A 54 -3.13 3.96 2.10
N GLU A 55 -4.04 3.54 1.23
CA GLU A 55 -5.32 4.24 1.04
C GLU A 55 -6.32 3.86 2.12
N THR A 56 -7.21 4.79 2.44
CA THR A 56 -8.26 4.57 3.44
C THR A 56 -9.32 3.63 2.88
N LEU A 57 -9.80 2.71 3.73
CA LEU A 57 -10.83 1.72 3.43
C LEU A 57 -12.05 2.36 2.76
N GLY A 58 -12.13 2.20 1.44
CA GLY A 58 -13.29 2.51 0.65
C GLY A 58 -13.53 1.37 -0.32
N VAL A 59 -14.80 0.96 -0.47
CA VAL A 59 -15.28 -0.05 -1.45
C VAL A 59 -14.94 0.31 -2.91
N HIS A 60 -14.35 1.48 -3.14
CA HIS A 60 -13.82 1.92 -4.42
C HIS A 60 -12.30 1.82 -4.40
N CYS A 61 -11.78 0.73 -4.99
CA CYS A 61 -10.52 0.80 -5.72
C CYS A 61 -10.74 1.77 -6.90
N VAL A 62 -10.71 3.08 -6.64
CA VAL A 62 -10.51 4.03 -7.73
C VAL A 62 -9.04 3.92 -8.07
N TRP A 63 -8.78 3.30 -9.22
CA TRP A 63 -7.59 3.52 -10.03
C TRP A 63 -7.44 5.01 -10.35
N VAL A 64 -7.14 5.87 -9.37
CA VAL A 64 -6.59 7.18 -9.68
C VAL A 64 -5.12 6.93 -9.96
N THR A 65 -4.85 6.72 -11.23
CA THR A 65 -3.63 7.19 -11.89
C THR A 65 -3.29 8.60 -11.39
N LYS A 66 -2.61 8.72 -10.25
CA LYS A 66 -1.88 9.95 -9.87
C LYS A 66 -0.58 10.02 -10.70
N ARG A 67 -0.74 9.94 -12.01
CA ARG A 67 0.24 10.33 -13.02
C ARG A 67 -0.34 11.52 -13.79
N ALA A 68 -0.65 12.61 -13.08
CA ALA A 68 -0.81 13.97 -13.61
C ALA A 68 -1.41 14.87 -12.51
N LEU A 69 -0.59 15.37 -11.59
CA LEU A 69 -0.77 16.74 -11.11
C LEU A 69 0.56 17.27 -10.56
N GLN A 70 1.56 17.23 -11.43
CA GLN A 70 2.69 18.15 -11.42
C GLN A 70 2.33 19.33 -12.33
N ILE A 71 1.17 19.94 -12.11
CA ILE A 71 0.77 21.17 -12.79
C ILE A 71 0.07 22.04 -11.76
N ARG A 72 0.86 22.98 -11.22
CA ARG A 72 0.47 24.38 -11.01
C ARG A 72 -0.87 24.58 -10.30
N GLN A 73 -0.82 24.86 -9.01
CA GLN A 73 -1.80 25.77 -8.40
C GLN A 73 -1.01 27.00 -7.92
N PRO A 74 -1.48 28.22 -8.22
CA PRO A 74 -0.81 29.48 -7.90
C PRO A 74 -0.67 29.73 -6.39
#